data_AF-A0A820NKA8-F1
#
_entry.id   AF-A0A820NKA8-F1
#
_cell.length_a   1.000
_cell.length_b   1.000
_cell.length_c   1.000
_cell.angle_alpha   90.00
_cell.angle_beta   90.00
_cell.angle_gamma   90.00
#
_symmetry.space_group_name_H-M   'P 1'
#
loop_
_entity.id
_entity.type
_entity.pdbx_description
1 polymer ?
#
loop_
_entity_poly.entity_id
_entity_poly.type
_entity_poly.pdbx_seq_one_letter_code
_entity_poly.pdbx_strand_id
1 'polypeptide(L)'
;MLHMNRLGLPIILILFKLIFVTGAPPSPVKLVVNNPGSESSSDRSNNGVSPKSSAATASSSSSSCFSSDTFITLSNQKQIPIEQLRSADELLTTDGSIIFPTQMMIMLDKSKFSQAMFHTITTASGHNVSLTELHLIAIIKNDNTINYVPAKQIKIYDVVYVMSNDKLVSSIVTNVIREMKTGYYAPLTTSGTLFANGILTSCYANVHSHKVAHVAMSLLRFYHWLAQLLFINEPFGHQDMEGMHVVPKVMYELAQFLYPSALRFS
;
A
#
# COMPACT_ATOMS: atom_id res chain seq x y z
N MET A 1 34.96 -5.74 24.47
CA MET A 1 34.24 -7.03 24.56
C MET A 1 32.94 -6.76 25.32
N LEU A 2 31.90 -6.31 24.61
CA LEU A 2 30.63 -5.86 25.20
C LEU A 2 29.82 -7.09 25.62
N HIS A 3 29.62 -7.23 26.92
CA HIS A 3 28.84 -8.29 27.54
C HIS A 3 27.35 -7.98 27.34
N MET A 4 26.74 -8.54 26.29
CA MET A 4 25.30 -8.50 26.10
C MET A 4 24.62 -9.35 27.17
N ASN A 5 23.94 -8.69 28.10
CA ASN A 5 23.10 -9.33 29.12
C ASN A 5 22.10 -10.30 28.47
N ARG A 6 22.14 -11.55 28.94
CA ARG A 6 21.26 -12.68 28.53
C ARG A 6 19.75 -12.46 28.77
N LEU A 7 19.33 -11.29 29.25
CA LEU A 7 17.91 -10.93 29.43
C LEU A 7 17.29 -10.19 28.22
N GLY A 8 18.08 -9.68 27.27
CA GLY A 8 17.55 -8.93 26.11
C GLY A 8 16.98 -9.81 24.99
N LEU A 9 17.60 -10.97 24.73
CA LEU A 9 17.20 -11.89 23.67
C LEU A 9 15.77 -12.47 23.83
N PRO A 10 15.31 -12.87 25.04
CA PRO A 10 13.94 -13.35 25.20
C PRO A 10 12.90 -12.24 25.02
N ILE A 11 13.19 -11.00 25.43
CA ILE A 11 12.27 -9.86 25.24
C ILE A 11 12.16 -9.50 23.75
N ILE A 12 13.27 -9.52 23.02
CA ILE A 12 13.30 -9.33 21.56
C ILE A 12 12.53 -10.44 20.85
N LEU A 13 12.68 -11.70 21.27
CA LEU A 13 11.93 -12.83 20.70
C LEU A 13 10.44 -12.81 21.07
N ILE A 14 10.07 -12.32 22.26
CA ILE A 14 8.68 -12.14 22.69
C ILE A 14 8.03 -11.00 21.91
N LEU A 15 8.73 -9.88 21.69
CA LEU A 15 8.26 -8.77 20.87
C LEU A 15 8.18 -9.16 19.38
N PHE A 16 9.15 -9.96 18.90
CA PHE A 16 9.08 -10.60 17.58
C PHE A 16 7.83 -11.48 17.51
N LYS A 17 7.57 -12.34 18.51
CA LYS A 17 6.34 -13.13 18.54
C LYS A 17 5.07 -12.28 18.61
N LEU A 18 5.02 -11.19 19.38
CA LEU A 18 3.84 -10.32 19.46
C LEU A 18 3.58 -9.62 18.13
N ILE A 19 4.61 -9.06 17.48
CA ILE A 19 4.48 -8.39 16.18
C ILE A 19 4.06 -9.37 15.07
N PHE A 20 4.49 -10.64 15.15
CA PHE A 20 4.15 -11.67 14.17
C PHE A 20 2.85 -12.45 14.49
N VAL A 21 2.29 -12.35 15.70
CA VAL A 21 1.08 -13.10 16.14
C VAL A 21 -0.17 -12.23 16.29
N THR A 22 -0.06 -10.91 16.54
CA THR A 22 -1.26 -10.05 16.73
C THR A 22 -1.84 -9.46 15.46
N GLY A 23 -1.26 -9.75 14.29
CA GLY A 23 -1.93 -9.57 13.00
C GLY A 23 -3.00 -10.66 12.81
N ALA A 24 -4.07 -10.61 13.61
CA ALA A 24 -5.21 -11.50 13.46
C ALA A 24 -5.72 -11.39 12.00
N PRO A 25 -5.76 -12.50 11.24
CA PRO A 25 -6.32 -12.47 9.90
C PRO A 25 -7.81 -12.11 10.01
N PRO A 26 -8.34 -11.15 9.23
CA PRO A 26 -9.78 -11.07 9.05
C PRO A 26 -10.27 -12.41 8.49
N SER A 27 -11.37 -12.89 9.06
CA SER A 27 -11.98 -14.20 8.79
C SER A 27 -12.05 -14.54 7.29
N PRO A 28 -11.88 -15.83 6.91
CA PRO A 28 -11.89 -16.23 5.51
C PRO A 28 -13.25 -15.93 4.88
N VAL A 29 -13.27 -15.05 3.88
CA VAL A 29 -14.41 -14.80 3.01
C VAL A 29 -14.66 -16.06 2.18
N LYS A 30 -15.80 -16.72 2.38
CA LYS A 30 -16.26 -17.86 1.56
C LYS A 30 -16.58 -17.34 0.14
N LEU A 31 -15.81 -17.78 -0.85
CA LEU A 31 -16.10 -17.54 -2.26
C LEU A 31 -17.08 -18.60 -2.78
N VAL A 32 -18.27 -18.16 -3.19
CA VAL A 32 -19.19 -18.96 -4.02
C VAL A 32 -18.76 -18.76 -5.46
N VAL A 33 -18.23 -19.82 -6.10
CA VAL A 33 -17.86 -19.81 -7.52
C VAL A 33 -18.98 -20.50 -8.29
N ASN A 34 -19.70 -19.72 -9.11
CA ASN A 34 -20.54 -20.26 -10.17
C ASN A 34 -19.80 -20.07 -11.50
N ASN A 35 -19.60 -21.17 -12.23
CA ASN A 35 -18.90 -21.21 -13.50
C ASN A 35 -19.90 -21.61 -14.61
N PRO A 36 -19.89 -20.92 -15.75
CA PRO A 36 -20.16 -21.58 -17.03
C PRO A 36 -19.01 -21.34 -18.00
N GLY A 37 -18.58 -22.41 -18.67
CA GLY A 37 -17.43 -22.42 -19.57
C GLY A 37 -17.76 -22.25 -21.06
N SER A 38 -16.70 -22.23 -21.87
CA SER A 38 -16.57 -22.62 -23.30
C SER A 38 -15.14 -22.25 -23.73
N GLU A 39 -14.23 -23.18 -24.09
CA GLU A 39 -13.98 -23.70 -25.46
C GLU A 39 -13.74 -22.58 -26.51
N SER A 40 -12.76 -22.57 -27.45
CA SER A 40 -11.76 -23.52 -27.98
C SER A 40 -10.76 -22.80 -28.93
N SER A 41 -9.63 -23.47 -29.27
CA SER A 41 -8.91 -23.51 -30.59
C SER A 41 -8.31 -22.23 -31.24
N SER A 42 -7.22 -22.18 -32.04
CA SER A 42 -6.04 -22.99 -32.41
C SER A 42 -5.21 -22.17 -33.46
N ASP A 43 -3.94 -22.57 -33.67
CA ASP A 43 -3.06 -22.36 -34.87
C ASP A 43 -2.03 -21.19 -35.05
N ARG A 44 -0.76 -21.57 -34.86
CA ARG A 44 0.44 -21.56 -35.75
C ARG A 44 0.87 -20.35 -36.66
N SER A 45 2.09 -19.87 -36.34
CA SER A 45 3.33 -19.79 -37.17
C SER A 45 3.76 -18.51 -37.93
N ASN A 46 4.88 -17.96 -37.42
CA ASN A 46 6.15 -17.47 -38.02
C ASN A 46 6.37 -16.10 -38.71
N ASN A 47 7.41 -15.45 -38.16
CA ASN A 47 8.52 -14.68 -38.72
C ASN A 47 8.31 -13.26 -39.26
N GLY A 48 9.00 -12.31 -38.61
CA GLY A 48 9.36 -11.03 -39.23
C GLY A 48 9.86 -9.96 -38.26
N VAL A 49 11.17 -9.90 -38.06
CA VAL A 49 11.99 -8.69 -37.86
C VAL A 49 11.61 -7.72 -36.73
N SER A 50 12.42 -7.73 -35.67
CA SER A 50 12.50 -6.66 -34.66
C SER A 50 13.00 -5.35 -35.27
N PRO A 51 12.38 -4.22 -34.91
CA PRO A 51 13.12 -3.03 -34.54
C PRO A 51 13.03 -2.85 -33.01
N LYS A 52 14.17 -2.55 -32.40
CA LYS A 52 14.31 -2.03 -31.04
C LYS A 52 13.26 -0.93 -30.81
N SER A 53 12.18 -1.25 -30.11
CA SER A 53 11.36 -0.27 -29.42
C SER A 53 11.62 -0.47 -27.94
N SER A 54 12.08 0.60 -27.31
CA SER A 54 12.24 0.76 -25.87
C SER A 54 11.03 0.15 -25.17
N ALA A 55 11.28 -0.93 -24.44
CA ALA A 55 10.30 -1.50 -23.53
C ALA A 55 9.89 -0.38 -22.54
N ALA A 56 8.74 0.24 -22.82
CA ALA A 56 7.90 0.75 -21.76
C ALA A 56 7.56 -0.49 -20.94
N THR A 57 8.37 -0.75 -19.92
CA THR A 57 8.06 -1.70 -18.87
C THR A 57 6.77 -1.19 -18.26
N ALA A 58 5.63 -1.64 -18.80
CA ALA A 58 4.36 -1.56 -18.15
C ALA A 58 4.57 -2.28 -16.81
N SER A 59 4.75 -1.49 -15.75
CA SER A 59 4.84 -1.99 -14.40
C SER A 59 3.61 -2.85 -14.18
N SER A 60 3.85 -4.15 -14.03
CA SER A 60 2.81 -5.12 -13.74
C SER A 60 1.99 -4.59 -12.56
N SER A 61 0.69 -4.45 -12.78
CA SER A 61 -0.36 -3.82 -11.99
C SER A 61 -0.57 -4.44 -10.59
N SER A 62 0.51 -4.57 -9.83
CA SER A 62 0.64 -5.25 -8.54
C SER A 62 1.13 -4.33 -7.42
N SER A 63 1.54 -3.10 -7.75
CA SER A 63 1.99 -2.09 -6.77
C SER A 63 0.84 -1.16 -6.37
N SER A 64 0.80 -0.82 -5.07
CA SER A 64 -0.12 0.16 -4.48
C SER A 64 0.45 1.55 -4.67
N CYS A 65 -0.06 2.30 -5.64
CA CYS A 65 0.44 3.66 -5.88
C CYS A 65 -0.70 4.68 -5.91
N PHE A 66 -0.37 5.88 -5.42
CA PHE A 66 -1.13 7.10 -5.60
C PHE A 66 -0.60 7.85 -6.82
N SER A 67 -1.45 8.65 -7.45
CA SER A 67 -1.05 9.55 -8.53
C SER A 67 -0.27 10.77 -8.00
N SER A 68 0.44 11.45 -8.90
CA SER A 68 1.26 12.64 -8.60
C SER A 68 0.48 13.86 -8.08
N ASP A 69 -0.80 13.98 -8.43
CA ASP A 69 -1.71 15.05 -7.96
C ASP A 69 -2.32 14.78 -6.58
N THR A 70 -1.82 13.76 -5.87
CA THR A 70 -2.27 13.44 -4.50
C THR A 70 -1.63 14.38 -3.48
N PHE A 71 -2.45 14.86 -2.54
CA PHE A 71 -2.07 15.57 -1.33
C PHE A 71 -2.23 14.66 -0.11
N ILE A 72 -1.31 14.76 0.84
CA ILE A 72 -1.28 13.96 2.07
C ILE A 72 -1.54 14.88 3.26
N THR A 73 -2.41 14.44 4.17
CA THR A 73 -2.74 15.17 5.40
C THR A 73 -1.70 14.91 6.49
N LEU A 74 -0.98 15.94 6.89
CA LEU A 74 -0.02 15.93 8.00
C LEU A 74 -0.73 15.95 9.37
N SER A 75 -0.02 15.62 10.46
CA SER A 75 -0.54 15.64 11.83
C SER A 75 -1.06 17.01 12.28
N ASN A 76 -0.49 18.08 11.73
CA ASN A 76 -0.94 19.46 11.92
C ASN A 76 -2.09 19.88 10.98
N GLN A 77 -2.75 18.91 10.31
CA GLN A 77 -3.87 19.08 9.38
C GLN A 77 -3.53 19.80 8.07
N LYS A 78 -2.29 20.29 7.90
CA LYS A 78 -1.82 20.82 6.62
C LYS A 78 -1.79 19.71 5.57
N GLN A 79 -2.13 20.05 4.34
CA GLN A 79 -1.94 19.16 3.21
C GLN A 79 -0.67 19.52 2.44
N ILE A 80 0.11 18.51 2.09
CA ILE A 80 1.30 18.65 1.22
C ILE A 80 1.17 17.76 -0.02
N PRO A 81 1.72 18.14 -1.17
CA PRO A 81 1.83 17.23 -2.31
C PRO A 81 2.59 15.97 -1.92
N ILE A 82 2.17 14.80 -2.41
CA ILE A 82 2.81 13.51 -2.10
C ILE A 82 4.29 13.47 -2.50
N GLU A 83 4.69 14.25 -3.52
CA GLU A 83 6.09 14.40 -3.91
C GLU A 83 6.96 15.05 -2.83
N GLN A 84 6.37 15.88 -1.97
CA GLN A 84 7.07 16.56 -0.87
C GLN A 84 7.14 15.71 0.39
N LEU A 85 6.45 14.57 0.44
CA LEU A 85 6.47 13.65 1.58
C LEU A 85 7.88 13.08 1.80
N ARG A 86 8.33 13.05 3.05
CA ARG A 86 9.67 12.59 3.46
C ARG A 86 9.60 11.55 4.58
N SER A 87 10.68 10.80 4.75
CA SER A 87 10.89 9.98 5.94
C SER A 87 10.60 10.79 7.19
N ALA A 88 10.01 10.13 8.19
CA ALA A 88 9.71 10.69 9.49
C ALA A 88 8.64 11.78 9.56
N ASP A 89 8.09 12.25 8.43
CA ASP A 89 6.91 13.13 8.43
C ASP A 89 5.77 12.50 9.21
N GLU A 90 5.13 13.29 10.07
CA GLU A 90 3.99 12.85 10.87
C GLU A 90 2.68 13.19 10.14
N LEU A 91 1.84 12.18 9.95
CA LEU A 91 0.63 12.18 9.14
C LEU A 91 -0.58 11.82 9.98
N LEU A 92 -1.78 12.12 9.49
CA LEU A 92 -3.01 11.64 10.12
C LEU A 92 -3.50 10.35 9.47
N THR A 93 -4.08 9.50 10.30
CA THR A 93 -4.90 8.35 9.89
C THR A 93 -6.00 8.08 10.91
N THR A 94 -6.81 7.04 10.69
CA THR A 94 -7.87 6.61 11.62
C THR A 94 -8.12 5.10 11.55
N ASP A 95 -8.66 4.56 12.64
CA ASP A 95 -9.23 3.22 12.73
C ASP A 95 -10.76 3.21 12.51
N GLY A 96 -11.34 4.36 12.11
CA GLY A 96 -12.78 4.56 11.93
C GLY A 96 -13.48 5.11 13.16
N SER A 97 -12.80 5.12 14.32
CA SER A 97 -13.31 5.66 15.57
C SER A 97 -12.57 6.92 15.98
N ILE A 98 -11.23 6.88 15.97
CA ILE A 98 -10.38 8.01 16.38
C ILE A 98 -9.37 8.35 15.30
N ILE A 99 -9.08 9.64 15.17
CA ILE A 99 -7.98 10.13 14.33
C ILE A 99 -6.71 10.13 15.20
N PHE A 100 -5.62 9.59 14.67
CA PHE A 100 -4.35 9.50 15.38
C PHE A 100 -3.15 9.71 14.43
N PRO A 101 -2.00 10.14 14.96
CA PRO A 101 -0.80 10.33 14.15
C PRO A 101 -0.18 8.99 13.72
N THR A 102 0.36 8.96 12.52
CA THR A 102 1.19 7.88 11.98
C THR A 102 2.42 8.49 11.34
N GLN A 103 3.51 7.74 11.26
CA GLN A 103 4.76 8.27 10.72
C GLN A 103 5.03 7.71 9.32
N MET A 104 5.52 8.56 8.41
CA MET A 104 6.05 8.12 7.13
C MET A 104 7.36 7.35 7.35
N MET A 105 7.41 6.11 6.90
CA MET A 105 8.60 5.27 7.02
C MET A 105 9.48 5.39 5.78
N ILE A 106 8.91 5.07 4.61
CA ILE A 106 9.66 4.96 3.36
C ILE A 106 8.76 5.12 2.14
N MET A 107 9.29 5.69 1.06
CA MET A 107 8.68 5.61 -0.27
C MET A 107 9.11 4.28 -0.92
N LEU A 108 8.19 3.34 -1.07
CA LEU A 108 8.46 2.00 -1.60
C LEU A 108 8.81 2.03 -3.08
N ASP A 109 8.12 2.87 -3.84
CA ASP A 109 8.30 3.07 -5.27
C ASP A 109 7.84 4.49 -5.63
N LYS A 110 8.50 5.10 -6.61
CA LYS A 110 8.07 6.38 -7.18
C LYS A 110 8.61 6.56 -8.59
N SER A 111 7.86 7.24 -9.43
CA SER A 111 8.33 7.76 -10.71
C SER A 111 7.61 9.05 -11.00
N LYS A 112 8.32 10.09 -11.47
CA LYS A 112 7.67 11.37 -11.82
C LYS A 112 7.11 11.36 -13.25
N PHE A 113 7.69 10.54 -14.12
CA PHE A 113 7.46 10.62 -15.56
C PHE A 113 6.82 9.37 -16.16
N SER A 114 6.80 8.25 -15.42
CA SER A 114 6.13 7.03 -15.88
C SER A 114 4.62 7.19 -15.84
N GLN A 115 3.96 6.65 -16.86
CA GLN A 115 2.51 6.59 -16.92
C GLN A 115 2.00 5.31 -16.26
N ALA A 116 0.87 5.41 -15.57
CA ALA A 116 0.17 4.26 -14.99
C ALA A 116 -1.35 4.45 -15.13
N MET A 117 -2.08 3.33 -15.10
CA MET A 117 -3.54 3.33 -15.08
C MET A 117 -4.04 3.48 -13.64
N PHE A 118 -4.91 4.46 -13.43
CA PHE A 118 -5.54 4.76 -12.15
C PHE A 118 -7.06 4.63 -12.22
N HIS A 119 -7.66 4.35 -11.07
CA HIS A 119 -9.07 4.53 -10.80
C HIS A 119 -9.20 5.82 -9.99
N THR A 120 -9.90 6.80 -10.55
CA THR A 120 -10.16 8.10 -9.92
C THR A 120 -11.54 8.05 -9.31
N ILE A 121 -11.58 8.13 -7.98
CA ILE A 121 -12.78 8.01 -7.15
C ILE A 121 -13.15 9.38 -6.62
N THR A 122 -14.28 9.90 -7.07
CA THR A 122 -14.84 11.17 -6.60
C THR A 122 -15.98 10.94 -5.63
N THR A 123 -16.05 11.77 -4.60
CA THR A 123 -17.04 11.71 -3.52
C THR A 123 -18.01 12.89 -3.57
N ALA A 124 -19.18 12.74 -2.95
CA ALA A 124 -20.21 13.79 -2.86
C ALA A 124 -19.72 15.04 -2.10
N SER A 125 -18.79 14.87 -1.17
CA SER A 125 -18.14 15.97 -0.45
C SER A 125 -17.05 16.69 -1.27
N GLY A 126 -16.90 16.38 -2.55
CA GLY A 126 -15.96 17.04 -3.48
C GLY A 126 -14.51 16.53 -3.40
N HIS A 127 -14.25 15.48 -2.63
CA HIS A 127 -12.90 14.89 -2.53
C HIS A 127 -12.71 13.89 -3.67
N ASN A 128 -11.48 13.81 -4.19
CA ASN A 128 -11.14 12.93 -5.31
C ASN A 128 -9.75 12.32 -5.08
N VAL A 129 -9.61 11.00 -5.24
CA VAL A 129 -8.32 10.29 -5.13
C VAL A 129 -8.14 9.34 -6.32
N SER A 130 -6.92 9.26 -6.84
CA SER A 130 -6.59 8.36 -7.94
C SER A 130 -5.61 7.29 -7.48
N LEU A 131 -6.04 6.02 -7.58
CA LEU A 131 -5.33 4.87 -7.05
C LEU A 131 -5.12 3.79 -8.13
N THR A 132 -3.99 3.08 -8.09
CA THR A 132 -3.78 1.93 -8.99
C THR A 132 -4.81 0.83 -8.74
N GLU A 133 -5.02 -0.04 -9.74
CA GLU A 133 -6.11 -1.04 -9.75
C GLU A 133 -6.27 -1.87 -8.46
N LEU A 134 -5.16 -2.31 -7.87
CA LEU A 134 -5.15 -3.16 -6.68
C LEU A 134 -4.93 -2.40 -5.37
N HIS A 135 -4.76 -1.08 -5.41
CA HIS A 135 -4.58 -0.26 -4.22
C HIS A 135 -5.82 -0.36 -3.33
N LEU A 136 -5.63 -0.61 -2.03
CA LEU A 136 -6.73 -0.73 -1.08
C LEU A 136 -7.22 0.63 -0.56
N ILE A 137 -8.53 0.86 -0.65
CA ILE A 137 -9.24 2.03 -0.12
C ILE A 137 -10.26 1.59 0.92
N ALA A 138 -10.43 2.41 1.96
CA ALA A 138 -11.35 2.11 3.06
C ALA A 138 -12.79 2.46 2.67
N ILE A 139 -13.69 1.49 2.78
CA ILE A 139 -15.13 1.66 2.71
C ILE A 139 -15.77 1.38 4.07
N ILE A 140 -16.92 2.01 4.31
CA ILE A 140 -17.77 1.81 5.48
C ILE A 140 -18.84 0.78 5.12
N LYS A 141 -18.89 -0.31 5.88
CA LYS A 141 -19.98 -1.30 5.78
C LYS A 141 -21.21 -0.86 6.58
N ASN A 142 -22.33 -1.53 6.34
CA ASN A 142 -23.61 -1.25 7.02
C ASN A 142 -23.56 -1.36 8.55
N ASP A 143 -22.59 -2.09 9.09
CA ASP A 143 -22.33 -2.23 10.53
C ASP A 143 -21.35 -1.17 11.07
N ASN A 144 -21.07 -0.12 10.29
CA ASN A 144 -20.09 0.93 10.56
C ASN A 144 -18.65 0.43 10.74
N THR A 145 -18.32 -0.76 10.22
CA THR A 145 -16.93 -1.26 10.23
C THR A 145 -16.16 -0.78 9.00
N ILE A 146 -14.85 -0.56 9.18
CA ILE A 146 -13.93 -0.35 8.06
C ILE A 146 -13.68 -1.67 7.35
N ASN A 147 -13.81 -1.63 6.03
CA ASN A 147 -13.32 -2.68 5.15
C ASN A 147 -12.43 -2.10 4.07
N TYR A 148 -11.35 -2.78 3.73
CA TYR A 148 -10.44 -2.35 2.68
C TYR A 148 -10.74 -3.14 1.40
N VAL A 149 -10.98 -2.42 0.30
CA VAL A 149 -11.28 -3.03 -1.00
C VAL A 149 -10.34 -2.48 -2.07
N PRO A 150 -9.96 -3.28 -3.08
CA PRO A 150 -9.19 -2.79 -4.23
C PRO A 150 -9.93 -1.65 -4.94
N ALA A 151 -9.20 -0.66 -5.44
CA ALA A 151 -9.77 0.49 -6.15
C ALA A 151 -10.67 0.07 -7.34
N LYS A 152 -10.33 -1.01 -8.04
CA LYS A 152 -11.18 -1.56 -9.12
C LYS A 152 -12.54 -2.11 -8.67
N GLN A 153 -12.69 -2.40 -7.39
CA GLN A 153 -13.93 -2.96 -6.82
C GLN A 153 -14.84 -1.87 -6.23
N ILE A 154 -14.36 -0.62 -6.14
CA ILE A 154 -15.17 0.51 -5.71
C ILE A 154 -16.28 0.79 -6.71
N LYS A 155 -17.48 1.04 -6.18
CA LYS A 155 -18.67 1.36 -6.94
C LYS A 155 -19.23 2.70 -6.50
N ILE A 156 -19.98 3.32 -7.41
CA ILE A 156 -20.84 4.44 -7.06
C ILE A 156 -21.80 3.97 -5.94
N TYR A 157 -22.05 4.85 -4.99
CA TYR A 157 -22.79 4.62 -3.74
C TYR A 157 -22.04 3.89 -2.62
N ASP A 158 -20.82 3.40 -2.85
CA ASP A 158 -19.97 3.02 -1.72
C ASP A 158 -19.72 4.24 -0.82
N VAL A 159 -19.55 4.01 0.48
CA VAL A 159 -19.34 5.07 1.47
C VAL A 159 -17.90 4.99 1.94
N VAL A 160 -17.17 6.11 1.91
CA VAL A 160 -15.77 6.20 2.32
C VAL A 160 -15.60 7.17 3.49
N TYR A 161 -14.52 7.00 4.23
CA TYR A 161 -14.11 7.97 5.25
C TYR A 161 -13.36 9.14 4.62
N VAL A 162 -13.77 10.34 5.00
CA VAL A 162 -13.19 11.60 4.55
C VAL A 162 -12.85 12.49 5.74
N MET A 163 -11.70 13.14 5.67
CA MET A 163 -11.27 14.18 6.59
C MET A 163 -11.81 15.53 6.11
N SER A 164 -12.81 16.09 6.82
CA SER A 164 -13.41 17.39 6.48
C SER A 164 -13.48 18.29 7.71
N ASN A 165 -12.93 19.51 7.61
CA ASN A 165 -12.84 20.46 8.73
C ASN A 165 -12.32 19.78 10.02
N ASP A 166 -11.25 19.01 9.88
CA ASP A 166 -10.56 18.30 10.97
C ASP A 166 -11.41 17.25 11.70
N LYS A 167 -12.52 16.83 11.07
CA LYS A 167 -13.41 15.80 11.57
C LYS A 167 -13.55 14.65 10.58
N LEU A 168 -13.60 13.44 11.14
CA LEU A 168 -13.87 12.25 10.37
C LEU A 168 -15.36 12.21 10.01
N VAL A 169 -15.66 12.21 8.72
CA VAL A 169 -17.01 12.12 8.20
C VAL A 169 -17.11 11.03 7.14
N SER A 170 -18.31 10.55 6.89
CA SER A 170 -18.57 9.64 5.78
C SER A 170 -18.98 10.44 4.53
N SER A 171 -18.58 9.96 3.36
CA SER A 171 -18.97 10.55 2.07
C SER A 171 -19.26 9.46 1.06
N ILE A 172 -20.26 9.70 0.22
CA ILE A 172 -20.71 8.74 -0.78
C ILE A 172 -19.86 8.91 -2.04
N VAL A 173 -19.40 7.82 -2.63
CA VAL A 173 -18.75 7.81 -3.95
C VAL A 173 -19.78 8.13 -5.02
N THR A 174 -19.53 9.19 -5.79
CA THR A 174 -20.43 9.68 -6.84
C THR A 174 -19.94 9.34 -8.23
N ASN A 175 -18.63 9.13 -8.40
CA ASN A 175 -18.04 8.82 -9.69
C ASN A 175 -16.78 7.97 -9.54
N VAL A 176 -16.60 7.02 -10.46
CA VAL A 176 -15.40 6.20 -10.58
C VAL A 176 -15.04 6.13 -12.06
N ILE A 177 -13.87 6.62 -12.42
CA ILE A 177 -13.36 6.54 -13.80
C ILE A 177 -12.00 5.87 -13.83
N ARG A 178 -11.69 5.22 -14.94
CA ARG A 178 -10.36 4.68 -15.20
C ARG A 178 -9.64 5.61 -16.16
N GLU A 179 -8.50 6.15 -15.73
CA GLU A 179 -7.73 7.08 -16.53
C GLU A 179 -6.23 6.84 -16.41
N MET A 180 -5.49 7.26 -17.41
CA MET A 180 -4.04 7.14 -17.43
C MET A 180 -3.44 8.45 -16.94
N LYS A 181 -2.60 8.39 -15.89
CA LYS A 181 -1.93 9.57 -15.32
C LYS A 181 -0.41 9.39 -15.34
N THR A 182 0.28 10.52 -15.39
CA THR A 182 1.74 10.57 -15.32
C THR A 182 2.19 10.78 -13.87
N GLY A 183 3.13 9.96 -13.43
CA GLY A 183 3.73 10.00 -12.13
C GLY A 183 2.96 9.22 -11.07
N TYR A 184 3.70 8.48 -10.24
CA TYR A 184 3.13 7.64 -9.18
C TYR A 184 4.06 7.59 -7.96
N TYR A 185 3.47 7.36 -6.79
CA TYR A 185 4.15 7.30 -5.50
C TYR A 185 3.52 6.23 -4.59
N ALA A 186 4.34 5.46 -3.89
CA ALA A 186 3.91 4.39 -3.00
C ALA A 186 4.50 4.58 -1.58
N PRO A 187 3.95 5.51 -0.78
CA PRO A 187 4.41 5.75 0.58
C PRO A 187 3.96 4.62 1.51
N LEU A 188 4.81 4.29 2.49
CA LEU A 188 4.50 3.37 3.56
C LEU A 188 4.60 4.08 4.90
N THR A 189 3.53 4.01 5.68
CA THR A 189 3.47 4.54 7.04
C THR A 189 3.57 3.42 8.08
N THR A 190 3.85 3.79 9.33
CA THR A 190 3.90 2.86 10.47
C THR A 190 2.57 2.12 10.68
N SER A 191 1.44 2.84 10.58
CA SER A 191 0.10 2.24 10.62
C SER A 191 -0.26 1.47 9.34
N GLY A 192 0.33 1.83 8.19
CA GLY A 192 -0.02 1.28 6.88
C GLY A 192 -1.29 1.90 6.27
N THR A 193 -1.70 3.07 6.77
CA THR A 193 -2.85 3.85 6.31
C THR A 193 -2.53 5.34 6.38
N LEU A 194 -3.23 6.16 5.59
CA LEU A 194 -3.12 7.62 5.58
C LEU A 194 -4.34 8.27 4.92
N PHE A 195 -4.50 9.59 5.09
CA PHE A 195 -5.44 10.38 4.30
C PHE A 195 -4.79 10.94 3.03
N ALA A 196 -5.30 10.51 1.87
CA ALA A 196 -4.90 10.95 0.54
C ALA A 196 -6.04 11.75 -0.10
N ASN A 197 -5.79 13.02 -0.43
CA ASN A 197 -6.82 14.00 -0.81
C ASN A 197 -8.00 14.01 0.17
N GLY A 198 -7.69 13.86 1.46
CA GLY A 198 -8.67 13.76 2.55
C GLY A 198 -9.41 12.42 2.63
N ILE A 199 -9.21 11.46 1.72
CA ILE A 199 -9.88 10.15 1.75
C ILE A 199 -8.99 9.12 2.47
N LEU A 200 -9.56 8.30 3.36
CA LEU A 200 -8.81 7.25 4.04
C LEU A 200 -8.40 6.13 3.07
N THR A 201 -7.11 5.89 2.98
CA THR A 201 -6.53 4.90 2.07
C THR A 201 -5.48 4.05 2.80
N SER A 202 -5.30 2.82 2.33
CA SER A 202 -4.20 1.98 2.80
C SER A 202 -2.91 2.33 2.07
N CYS A 203 -1.75 1.95 2.63
CA CYS A 203 -0.48 1.93 1.90
C CYS A 203 -0.27 0.61 1.12
N TYR A 204 -1.21 -0.34 1.20
CA TYR A 204 -1.08 -1.69 0.67
C TYR A 204 -1.95 -1.96 -0.56
N ALA A 205 -1.43 -2.81 -1.44
CA ALA A 205 -2.20 -3.39 -2.53
C ALA A 205 -2.80 -4.74 -2.13
N ASN A 206 -3.87 -5.12 -2.79
CA ASN A 206 -4.42 -6.46 -2.72
C ASN A 206 -3.51 -7.45 -3.48
N VAL A 207 -2.52 -8.00 -2.78
CA VAL A 207 -1.55 -8.93 -3.38
C VAL A 207 -2.08 -10.37 -3.32
N HIS A 208 -2.10 -11.07 -4.46
CA HIS A 208 -2.53 -12.47 -4.54
C HIS A 208 -1.81 -13.42 -3.56
N SER A 209 -0.56 -13.13 -3.21
CA SER A 209 0.19 -13.83 -2.15
C SER A 209 0.35 -12.95 -0.92
N HIS A 210 -0.74 -12.82 -0.15
CA HIS A 210 -0.79 -12.03 1.08
C HIS A 210 0.32 -12.40 2.08
N LYS A 211 0.71 -13.68 2.16
CA LYS A 211 1.73 -14.15 3.13
C LYS A 211 3.11 -13.54 2.88
N VAL A 212 3.57 -13.49 1.63
CA VAL A 212 4.90 -12.96 1.29
C VAL A 212 4.94 -11.46 1.49
N ALA A 213 3.90 -10.74 1.04
CA ALA A 213 3.79 -9.31 1.22
C ALA A 213 3.76 -8.94 2.72
N HIS A 214 2.99 -9.65 3.53
CA HIS A 214 2.96 -9.42 4.98
C HIS A 214 4.30 -9.71 5.64
N VAL A 215 4.99 -10.81 5.31
CA VAL A 215 6.32 -11.10 5.88
C VAL A 215 7.32 -10.02 5.49
N ALA A 216 7.38 -9.61 4.22
CA ALA A 216 8.27 -8.56 3.75
C ALA A 216 8.04 -7.23 4.49
N MET A 217 6.77 -6.85 4.67
CA MET A 217 6.40 -5.61 5.35
C MET A 217 6.61 -5.68 6.86
N SER A 218 6.40 -6.83 7.49
CA SER A 218 6.71 -7.05 8.90
C SER A 218 8.22 -6.99 9.17
N LEU A 219 9.05 -7.56 8.29
CA LEU A 219 10.50 -7.44 8.38
C LEU A 219 10.96 -5.99 8.25
N LEU A 220 10.34 -5.22 7.34
CA LEU A 220 10.62 -3.81 7.17
C LEU A 220 10.26 -2.97 8.41
N ARG A 221 9.10 -3.24 9.00
CA ARG A 221 8.65 -2.61 10.27
C ARG A 221 9.55 -2.97 11.44
N PHE A 222 9.94 -4.23 11.55
CA PHE A 222 10.86 -4.68 12.60
C PHE A 222 12.23 -4.00 12.48
N TYR A 223 12.77 -3.89 11.27
CA TYR A 223 14.01 -3.18 11.02
C TYR A 223 13.91 -1.69 11.42
N HIS A 224 12.81 -1.02 11.06
CA HIS A 224 12.57 0.37 11.47
C HIS A 224 12.52 0.52 12.99
N TRP A 225 11.76 -0.35 13.68
CA TRP A 225 11.69 -0.35 15.15
C TRP A 225 13.06 -0.60 15.79
N LEU A 226 13.82 -1.57 15.28
CA LEU A 226 15.17 -1.86 15.78
C LEU A 226 16.13 -0.69 15.56
N ALA A 227 16.02 0.00 14.43
CA ALA A 227 16.82 1.19 14.15
C ALA A 227 16.50 2.34 15.09
N GLN A 228 15.21 2.56 15.41
CA GLN A 228 14.81 3.53 16.44
C GLN A 228 15.39 3.15 17.82
N LEU A 229 15.37 1.87 18.18
CA LEU A 229 15.97 1.37 19.42
C LEU A 229 17.50 1.59 19.47
N LEU A 230 18.17 1.52 18.33
CA LEU A 230 19.62 1.73 18.18
C LEU A 230 20.00 3.18 17.90
N PHE A 231 19.06 4.13 17.97
CA PHE A 231 19.27 5.57 17.70
C PHE A 231 19.86 5.86 16.31
N ILE A 232 19.47 5.09 15.29
CA ILE A 232 19.85 5.34 13.90
C ILE A 232 18.86 6.35 13.30
N ASN A 233 19.32 7.56 13.00
CA ASN A 233 18.46 8.68 12.59
C ASN A 233 17.89 8.57 11.16
N GLU A 234 18.41 7.68 10.31
CA GLU A 234 17.95 7.47 8.93
C GLU A 234 18.12 5.99 8.48
N PRO A 235 17.31 5.06 9.00
CA PRO A 235 17.50 3.62 8.70
C PRO A 235 17.35 3.25 7.23
N PHE A 236 16.63 4.07 6.47
CA PHE A 236 16.35 3.82 5.06
C PHE A 236 17.18 4.69 4.11
N GLY A 237 17.96 5.65 4.62
CA GLY A 237 18.74 6.56 3.79
C GLY A 237 17.89 7.57 3.01
N HIS A 238 18.54 8.33 2.12
CA HIS A 238 17.88 9.37 1.33
C HIS A 238 16.96 8.79 0.24
N GLN A 239 15.71 9.23 0.25
CA GLN A 239 14.65 8.77 -0.64
C GLN A 239 14.62 9.45 -2.01
N ASP A 240 15.71 10.07 -2.47
CA ASP A 240 15.67 10.96 -3.64
C ASP A 240 15.65 10.23 -4.98
N MET A 241 16.06 8.96 -5.02
CA MET A 241 16.17 8.19 -6.28
C MET A 241 14.82 7.68 -6.80
N GLU A 242 14.61 7.75 -8.11
CA GLU A 242 13.45 7.18 -8.80
C GLU A 242 13.49 5.64 -8.82
N GLY A 243 12.31 5.03 -8.81
CA GLY A 243 12.10 3.58 -8.79
C GLY A 243 11.89 3.00 -7.39
N MET A 244 11.85 1.66 -7.32
CA MET A 244 11.68 0.95 -6.07
C MET A 244 12.89 1.14 -5.14
N HIS A 245 12.61 1.51 -3.89
CA HIS A 245 13.68 1.67 -2.91
C HIS A 245 14.38 0.32 -2.65
N VAL A 246 15.71 0.35 -2.51
CA VAL A 246 16.55 -0.86 -2.41
C VAL A 246 16.17 -1.73 -1.21
N VAL A 247 15.86 -1.10 -0.06
CA VAL A 247 15.53 -1.81 1.18
C VAL A 247 14.26 -2.68 1.05
N PRO A 248 13.11 -2.16 0.58
CA PRO A 248 11.94 -2.99 0.26
C PRO A 248 12.24 -4.13 -0.70
N LYS A 249 13.06 -3.90 -1.74
CA LYS A 249 13.47 -4.94 -2.69
C LYS A 249 14.22 -6.07 -1.97
N VAL A 250 15.22 -5.74 -1.16
CA VAL A 250 15.99 -6.73 -0.38
C VAL A 250 15.09 -7.49 0.60
N MET A 251 14.17 -6.80 1.28
CA MET A 251 13.24 -7.44 2.21
C MET A 251 12.24 -8.35 1.51
N TYR A 252 11.79 -7.98 0.30
CA TYR A 252 10.93 -8.82 -0.53
C TYR A 252 11.65 -10.09 -1.00
N GLU A 253 12.88 -9.97 -1.49
CA GLU A 253 13.74 -11.11 -1.87
C GLU A 253 14.03 -12.03 -0.66
N LEU A 254 14.31 -11.44 0.50
CA LEU A 254 14.52 -12.20 1.74
C LEU A 254 13.23 -12.92 2.17
N ALA A 255 12.07 -12.27 2.07
CA ALA A 255 10.78 -12.89 2.40
C ALA A 255 10.48 -14.06 1.46
N GLN A 256 10.80 -13.93 0.16
CA GLN A 256 10.69 -15.02 -0.81
C GLN A 256 11.63 -16.19 -0.48
N PHE A 257 12.88 -15.89 -0.10
CA PHE A 257 13.84 -16.91 0.31
C PHE A 257 13.44 -17.68 1.58
N LEU A 258 12.90 -16.97 2.58
CA LEU A 258 12.49 -17.57 3.85
C LEU A 258 11.19 -18.38 3.73
N TYR A 259 10.31 -18.05 2.78
CA TYR A 259 9.01 -18.70 2.59
C TYR A 259 8.72 -19.08 1.12
N PRO A 260 9.52 -19.97 0.51
CA PRO A 260 9.39 -20.35 -0.90
C PRO A 260 8.08 -21.13 -1.19
N SER A 261 7.46 -21.71 -0.16
CA SER A 261 6.20 -22.47 -0.25
C SER A 261 4.96 -21.61 -0.48
N ALA A 262 5.05 -20.27 -0.35
CA ALA A 262 3.93 -19.35 -0.64
C ALA A 262 3.68 -19.09 -2.14
N LEU A 263 4.47 -19.72 -3.02
CA LEU A 263 4.32 -19.69 -4.48
C LEU A 263 3.66 -20.96 -5.05
N ARG A 264 3.40 -21.97 -4.22
CA ARG A 264 2.90 -23.28 -4.66
C ARG A 264 1.44 -23.50 -4.32
N PHE A 265 0.54 -22.62 -4.77
CA PHE A 265 -0.87 -22.96 -4.99
C PHE A 265 -1.39 -22.05 -6.10
N SER A 266 -1.32 -22.56 -7.33
CA SER A 266 -2.15 -22.18 -8.47
C SER A 266 -3.22 -23.25 -8.63
#